data_AF-A0AAW2YVR9-F1
#
_entry.id   AF-A0AAW2YVR9-F1
#
_cell.length_a   1.000
_cell.length_b   1.000
_cell.length_c   1.000
_cell.angle_alpha   90.00
_cell.angle_beta   90.00
_cell.angle_gamma   90.00
#
_symmetry.space_group_name_H-M   'P 1'
#
loop_
_entity.id
_entity.type
_entity.pdbx_description
1 polymer ?
#
loop_
_entity_poly.entity_id
_entity_poly.type
_entity_poly.pdbx_seq_one_letter_code
_entity_poly.pdbx_strand_id
1 'polypeptide(L)'
;MAWFQYVGYVGQGFCGLIAIIHIYITILEMFLWRKLAPKSFGLPVHVVEASAPLAANQGIYNGALALGLIYGLLIQDVILLHFLALVIIAVGIFGGLTGSIKIIFVQVVPGVLAYIFLSVDYYAQIIYSLSNVISAAGILYVIGIVFIHTFIIFAIISGILIRKREQEAAINVDAQQSLITTPE
;
A
#
# COMPACT_ATOMS: atom_id res chain seq x y z
N MET A 1 -9.81 7.04 -5.88
CA MET A 1 -8.46 7.38 -5.37
C MET A 1 -8.53 8.16 -4.07
N ALA A 2 -9.13 9.35 -4.02
CA ALA A 2 -9.21 10.17 -2.80
C ALA A 2 -9.83 9.46 -1.58
N TRP A 3 -10.77 8.53 -1.80
CA TRP A 3 -11.44 7.85 -0.70
C TRP A 3 -10.57 6.83 0.07
N PHE A 4 -9.61 6.18 -0.59
CA PHE A 4 -8.69 5.25 0.08
C PHE A 4 -7.70 5.98 0.98
N GLN A 5 -7.28 7.19 0.59
CA GLN A 5 -6.44 8.04 1.43
C GLN A 5 -7.13 8.38 2.76
N TYR A 6 -8.44 8.61 2.75
CA TYR A 6 -9.20 8.81 3.99
C TYR A 6 -9.20 7.58 4.90
N VAL A 7 -9.24 6.36 4.33
CA VAL A 7 -9.14 5.10 5.10
C VAL A 7 -7.76 4.98 5.74
N GLY A 8 -6.70 5.28 4.99
CA GLY A 8 -5.32 5.31 5.51
C GLY A 8 -5.16 6.29 6.68
N TYR A 9 -5.69 7.52 6.56
CA TYR A 9 -5.65 8.50 7.63
C TYR A 9 -6.42 8.06 8.89
N VAL A 10 -7.53 7.34 8.74
CA VAL A 10 -8.24 6.76 9.89
C VAL A 10 -7.36 5.74 10.61
N GLY A 11 -6.68 4.85 9.86
CA GLY A 11 -5.74 3.88 10.42
C GLY A 11 -4.59 4.56 11.17
N GLN A 12 -3.99 5.59 10.57
CA GLN A 12 -2.95 6.40 11.22
C GLN A 12 -3.46 7.11 12.49
N GLY A 13 -4.71 7.59 12.47
CA GLY A 13 -5.37 8.17 13.64
C GLY A 13 -5.46 7.18 14.81
N PHE A 14 -5.81 5.92 14.54
CA PHE A 14 -5.77 4.87 15.55
C PHE A 14 -4.34 4.59 16.05
N CYS A 15 -3.33 4.56 15.18
CA CYS A 15 -1.93 4.47 15.60
C CYS A 15 -1.54 5.61 16.55
N GLY A 16 -1.96 6.84 16.26
CA GLY A 16 -1.73 7.99 17.12
C GLY A 16 -2.40 7.85 18.49
N LEU A 17 -3.66 7.40 18.51
CA LEU A 17 -4.38 7.11 19.75
C LEU A 17 -3.65 6.04 20.59
N ILE A 18 -3.21 4.95 19.96
CA ILE A 18 -2.49 3.87 20.63
C ILE A 18 -1.16 4.37 21.21
N ALA A 19 -0.43 5.21 20.48
CA ALA A 19 0.81 5.81 20.98
C ALA A 19 0.57 6.64 22.24
N ILE A 20 -0.50 7.45 22.27
CA ILE A 20 -0.88 8.22 23.46
C ILE A 20 -1.23 7.30 24.64
N ILE A 21 -1.98 6.22 24.37
CA ILE A 21 -2.31 5.22 25.39
C ILE A 21 -1.04 4.58 25.98
N HIS A 22 -0.08 4.22 25.14
CA HIS A 22 1.17 3.60 25.60
C HIS A 22 2.05 4.57 26.38
N ILE A 23 2.09 5.86 26.00
CA ILE A 23 2.74 6.91 26.81
C ILE A 23 2.09 7.00 28.19
N TYR A 24 0.76 7.01 28.26
CA TYR A 24 0.04 7.02 29.53
C TYR A 24 0.38 5.79 30.38
N ILE A 25 0.44 4.60 29.78
CA ILE A 25 0.81 3.35 30.46
C ILE A 25 2.25 3.42 30.95
N THR A 26 3.20 3.90 30.13
CA THR A 26 4.59 4.11 30.55
C THR A 26 4.68 5.01 31.78
N ILE A 27 3.94 6.12 31.78
CA ILE A 27 3.92 7.04 32.93
C ILE A 27 3.34 6.34 34.16
N LEU A 28 2.26 5.57 33.99
CA LEU A 28 1.65 4.79 35.06
C LEU A 28 2.66 3.80 35.64
N GLU A 29 3.27 2.97 34.82
CA GLU A 29 4.12 1.86 35.23
C GLU A 29 5.47 2.30 35.79
N MET A 30 6.07 3.37 35.27
CA MET A 30 7.37 3.86 35.75
C MET A 30 7.26 4.79 36.97
N PHE A 31 6.26 5.69 36.98
CA PHE A 31 6.22 6.78 37.97
C PHE A 31 5.05 6.69 38.94
N LEU A 32 3.90 6.17 38.50
CA LEU A 32 2.67 6.20 39.30
C LEU A 32 2.24 4.82 39.82
N TRP A 33 3.06 3.77 39.63
CA TRP A 33 2.71 2.40 39.94
C TRP A 33 2.21 2.22 41.37
N ARG A 34 2.99 2.72 42.35
CA ARG A 34 2.64 2.65 43.78
C ARG A 34 1.32 3.32 44.13
N LYS A 35 0.93 4.36 43.37
CA LYS A 35 -0.27 5.15 43.62
C LYS A 35 -1.51 4.57 42.92
N LEU A 36 -1.35 4.07 41.69
CA LEU A 36 -2.47 3.72 40.82
C LEU A 36 -2.69 2.22 40.69
N ALA A 37 -1.65 1.38 40.82
CA ALA A 37 -1.78 -0.06 40.68
C ALA A 37 -2.79 -0.71 41.66
N PRO A 38 -2.87 -0.31 42.95
CA PRO A 38 -3.90 -0.85 43.85
C PRO A 38 -5.33 -0.64 43.34
N LYS A 39 -5.59 0.52 42.74
CA LYS A 39 -6.92 0.88 42.21
C LYS A 39 -7.19 0.24 40.85
N SER A 40 -6.18 0.19 39.98
CA SER A 40 -6.32 -0.32 38.62
C SER A 40 -6.41 -1.85 38.56
N PHE A 41 -5.65 -2.53 39.42
CA PHE A 41 -5.45 -3.98 39.40
C PHE A 41 -5.89 -4.71 40.68
N GLY A 42 -6.33 -3.99 41.73
CA GLY A 42 -6.77 -4.61 42.98
C GLY A 42 -5.64 -5.26 43.79
N LEU A 43 -4.40 -4.81 43.60
CA LEU A 43 -3.21 -5.42 44.21
C LEU A 43 -3.01 -4.94 45.67
N PRO A 44 -2.65 -5.84 46.60
CA PRO A 44 -2.26 -5.46 47.95
C PRO A 44 -0.92 -4.72 47.96
N VAL A 45 -0.71 -3.85 48.96
CA VAL A 45 0.44 -2.93 49.03
C VAL A 45 1.79 -3.66 48.92
N HIS A 46 1.96 -4.80 49.58
CA HIS A 46 3.22 -5.56 49.53
C HIS A 46 3.54 -6.09 48.12
N VAL A 47 2.53 -6.46 47.33
CA VAL A 47 2.72 -6.88 45.92
C VAL A 47 3.09 -5.67 45.06
N VAL A 48 2.46 -4.53 45.28
CA VAL A 48 2.74 -3.29 44.53
C VAL A 48 4.18 -2.82 44.77
N GLU A 49 4.65 -2.85 46.03
CA GLU A 49 6.03 -2.49 46.36
C GLU A 49 7.03 -3.48 45.75
N ALA A 50 6.79 -4.78 45.87
CA ALA A 50 7.67 -5.81 45.33
C ALA A 50 7.72 -5.81 43.78
N SER A 51 6.62 -5.47 43.11
CA SER A 51 6.53 -5.46 41.64
C SER A 51 6.97 -4.16 40.97
N ALA A 52 7.23 -3.09 41.73
CA ALA A 52 7.51 -1.77 41.16
C ALA A 52 8.71 -1.73 40.18
N PRO A 53 9.86 -2.41 40.44
CA PRO A 53 10.95 -2.45 39.46
C PRO A 53 10.57 -3.19 38.17
N LEU A 54 9.79 -4.27 38.28
CA LEU A 54 9.31 -5.02 37.13
C LEU A 54 8.31 -4.20 36.30
N ALA A 55 7.40 -3.49 36.97
CA ALA A 55 6.47 -2.57 36.31
C ALA A 55 7.24 -1.46 35.58
N ALA A 56 8.26 -0.86 36.20
CA ALA A 56 9.08 0.15 35.52
C ALA A 56 9.75 -0.39 34.24
N ASN A 57 10.19 -1.65 34.25
CA ASN A 57 10.72 -2.30 33.05
C ASN A 57 9.64 -2.50 31.96
N GLN A 58 8.42 -2.90 32.35
CA GLN A 58 7.27 -2.95 31.43
C GLN A 58 6.97 -1.58 30.81
N GLY A 59 7.07 -0.52 31.62
CA GLY A 59 6.86 0.86 31.18
C GLY A 59 7.83 1.29 30.08
N ILE A 60 9.09 0.85 30.13
CA ILE A 60 10.08 1.13 29.08
C ILE A 60 9.68 0.45 27.76
N TYR A 61 9.26 -0.82 27.80
CA TYR A 61 8.79 -1.52 26.58
C TYR A 61 7.55 -0.84 25.99
N ASN A 62 6.58 -0.45 26.84
CA ASN A 62 5.43 0.34 26.39
C ASN A 62 5.87 1.67 25.76
N GLY A 63 6.89 2.32 26.32
CA GLY A 63 7.44 3.57 25.82
C GLY A 63 8.11 3.39 24.46
N ALA A 64 8.82 2.27 24.26
CA ALA A 64 9.42 1.92 22.98
C ALA A 64 8.36 1.67 21.89
N LEU A 65 7.24 1.02 22.24
CA LEU A 65 6.11 0.84 21.31
C LEU A 65 5.50 2.19 20.90
N ALA A 66 5.31 3.10 21.86
CA ALA A 66 4.83 4.45 21.56
C ALA A 66 5.79 5.24 20.64
N LEU A 67 7.09 5.21 20.95
CA LEU A 67 8.11 5.86 20.12
C LEU A 67 8.16 5.27 18.71
N GLY A 68 8.07 3.94 18.58
CA GLY A 68 8.00 3.28 17.28
C GLY A 68 6.80 3.72 16.46
N LEU A 69 5.61 3.84 17.08
CA LEU A 69 4.41 4.30 16.41
C LEU A 69 4.53 5.77 15.98
N ILE A 70 5.03 6.64 16.86
CA ILE A 70 5.28 8.05 16.53
C ILE A 70 6.25 8.16 15.37
N TYR A 71 7.35 7.41 15.42
CA TYR A 71 8.35 7.40 14.36
C TYR A 71 7.74 6.93 13.03
N GLY A 72 7.01 5.81 13.03
CA GLY A 72 6.31 5.30 11.85
C GLY A 72 5.31 6.30 11.27
N LEU A 73 4.60 7.06 12.11
CA LEU A 73 3.71 8.14 11.67
C LEU A 73 4.49 9.32 11.05
N LEU A 74 5.62 9.71 11.64
CA LEU A 74 6.45 10.82 11.12
C LEU A 74 7.05 10.49 9.75
N ILE A 75 7.53 9.26 9.56
CA ILE A 75 8.10 8.82 8.28
C ILE A 75 7.06 8.25 7.31
N GLN A 76 5.79 8.18 7.73
CA GLN A 76 4.67 7.64 6.94
C GLN A 76 4.93 6.18 6.47
N ASP A 77 5.59 5.37 7.30
CA ASP A 77 5.93 3.98 6.98
C ASP A 77 4.79 3.05 7.41
N VAL A 78 3.98 2.66 6.42
CA VAL A 78 2.84 1.76 6.61
C VAL A 78 3.25 0.36 7.08
N ILE A 79 4.42 -0.14 6.71
CA ILE A 79 4.89 -1.48 7.09
C ILE A 79 5.26 -1.50 8.56
N LEU A 80 6.00 -0.48 9.02
CA LEU A 80 6.34 -0.31 10.43
C LEU A 80 5.08 -0.17 11.29
N LEU A 81 4.11 0.64 10.85
CA LEU A 81 2.84 0.82 11.57
C LEU A 81 2.03 -0.48 11.66
N HIS A 82 1.97 -1.28 10.59
CA HIS A 82 1.33 -2.61 10.63
C HIS A 82 2.03 -3.55 11.61
N PHE A 83 3.35 -3.63 11.54
CA PHE A 83 4.13 -4.48 12.42
C PHE A 83 3.89 -4.13 13.89
N LEU A 84 3.95 -2.85 14.23
CA LEU A 84 3.71 -2.39 15.60
C LEU A 84 2.26 -2.62 16.05
N ALA A 85 1.27 -2.42 15.18
CA ALA A 85 -0.12 -2.75 15.48
C ALA A 85 -0.28 -4.24 15.81
N LEU A 86 0.35 -5.15 15.04
CA LEU A 86 0.34 -6.58 15.33
C LEU A 86 1.03 -6.94 16.65
N VAL A 87 2.18 -6.33 16.94
CA VAL A 87 2.89 -6.54 18.21
C VAL A 87 2.01 -6.12 19.39
N ILE A 88 1.35 -4.96 19.29
CA ILE A 88 0.45 -4.46 20.33
C ILE A 88 -0.77 -5.36 20.52
N ILE A 89 -1.34 -5.88 19.43
CA ILE A 89 -2.42 -6.87 19.50
C ILE A 89 -1.95 -8.13 20.23
N ALA A 90 -0.78 -8.68 19.86
CA ALA A 90 -0.26 -9.91 20.44
C ALA A 90 0.05 -9.76 21.94
N VAL A 91 0.79 -8.71 22.31
CA VAL A 91 1.14 -8.41 23.71
C VAL A 91 -0.11 -8.06 24.52
N GLY A 92 -1.03 -7.29 23.94
CA GLY A 92 -2.29 -6.92 24.57
C GLY A 92 -3.21 -8.11 24.83
N ILE A 93 -3.25 -9.11 23.93
CA ILE A 93 -3.98 -10.37 24.16
C ILE A 93 -3.35 -11.11 25.34
N PHE A 94 -2.03 -11.28 25.34
CA PHE A 94 -1.34 -11.98 26.42
C PHE A 94 -1.55 -11.29 27.78
N GLY A 95 -1.39 -9.96 27.83
CA GLY A 95 -1.64 -9.17 29.04
C GLY A 95 -3.10 -9.19 29.48
N GLY A 96 -4.03 -9.20 28.52
CA GLY A 96 -5.47 -9.31 28.77
C GLY A 96 -5.89 -10.63 29.42
N LEU A 97 -5.28 -11.73 29.00
CA LEU A 97 -5.54 -13.08 29.51
C LEU A 97 -4.86 -13.35 30.85
N THR A 98 -3.70 -12.75 31.11
CA THR A 98 -2.88 -13.06 32.29
C THR A 98 -2.96 -12.01 33.41
N GLY A 99 -3.26 -10.76 33.07
CA GLY A 99 -3.28 -9.65 34.02
C GLY A 99 -4.67 -9.06 34.21
N SER A 100 -5.23 -8.46 33.16
CA SER A 100 -6.54 -7.79 33.27
C SER A 100 -7.26 -7.72 31.93
N ILE A 101 -8.50 -8.19 31.88
CA ILE A 101 -9.35 -8.13 30.66
C ILE A 101 -9.51 -6.70 30.11
N LYS A 102 -9.33 -5.66 30.94
CA LYS A 102 -9.34 -4.26 30.52
C LYS A 102 -8.28 -3.96 29.45
N ILE A 103 -7.16 -4.69 29.45
CA ILE A 103 -6.08 -4.54 28.48
C ILE A 103 -6.57 -4.87 27.06
N ILE A 104 -7.48 -5.84 26.89
CA ILE A 104 -8.09 -6.14 25.59
C ILE A 104 -8.79 -4.90 25.02
N PHE A 105 -9.57 -4.21 25.84
CA PHE A 105 -10.32 -3.04 25.39
C PHE A 105 -9.43 -1.82 25.13
N VAL A 106 -8.38 -1.64 25.94
CA VAL A 106 -7.50 -0.47 25.87
C VAL A 106 -6.40 -0.61 24.81
N GLN A 107 -5.92 -1.81 24.53
CA GLN A 107 -4.81 -2.06 23.59
C GLN A 107 -5.25 -2.84 22.35
N VAL A 108 -5.94 -3.97 22.52
CA VAL A 108 -6.23 -4.88 21.41
C VAL A 108 -7.28 -4.31 20.48
N VAL A 109 -8.40 -3.81 20.99
CA VAL A 109 -9.47 -3.22 20.16
C VAL A 109 -8.94 -2.08 19.29
N PRO A 110 -8.28 -1.02 19.82
CA PRO A 110 -7.74 0.02 18.95
C PRO A 110 -6.62 -0.50 18.03
N GLY A 111 -5.79 -1.45 18.49
CA GLY A 111 -4.76 -2.09 17.67
C GLY A 111 -5.33 -2.82 16.45
N VAL A 112 -6.40 -3.60 16.62
CA VAL A 112 -7.11 -4.30 15.54
C VAL A 112 -7.71 -3.28 14.56
N LEU A 113 -8.31 -2.20 15.06
CA LEU A 113 -8.85 -1.15 14.21
C LEU A 113 -7.74 -0.50 13.38
N ALA A 114 -6.62 -0.09 14.01
CA ALA A 114 -5.46 0.44 13.29
C ALA A 114 -5.00 -0.51 12.17
N TYR A 115 -4.81 -1.80 12.50
CA TYR A 115 -4.37 -2.81 11.55
C TYR A 115 -5.33 -2.95 10.36
N ILE A 116 -6.63 -3.08 10.62
CA ILE A 116 -7.64 -3.26 9.57
C ILE A 116 -7.65 -2.05 8.62
N PHE A 117 -7.70 -0.82 9.15
CA PHE A 117 -7.77 0.38 8.32
C PHE A 117 -6.50 0.58 7.49
N LEU A 118 -5.32 0.35 8.08
CA LEU A 118 -4.06 0.38 7.35
C LEU A 118 -3.99 -0.71 6.27
N SER A 119 -4.50 -1.91 6.55
CA SER A 119 -4.50 -3.03 5.60
C SER A 119 -5.42 -2.77 4.42
N VAL A 120 -6.62 -2.24 4.67
CA VAL A 120 -7.56 -1.89 3.60
C VAL A 120 -6.95 -0.86 2.66
N ASP A 121 -6.33 0.19 3.18
CA ASP A 121 -5.64 1.19 2.36
C ASP A 121 -4.46 0.58 1.58
N TYR A 122 -3.61 -0.20 2.25
CA TYR A 122 -2.44 -0.84 1.63
C TYR A 122 -2.83 -1.78 0.47
N TYR A 123 -3.79 -2.69 0.69
CA TYR A 123 -4.25 -3.61 -0.36
C TYR A 123 -4.97 -2.89 -1.50
N ALA A 124 -5.73 -1.83 -1.21
CA ALA A 124 -6.36 -1.03 -2.24
C ALA A 124 -5.34 -0.36 -3.16
N GLN A 125 -4.26 0.18 -2.61
CA GLN A 125 -3.17 0.77 -3.39
C GLN A 125 -2.47 -0.27 -4.27
N ILE A 126 -2.27 -1.48 -3.77
CA ILE A 126 -1.73 -2.61 -4.55
C ILE A 126 -2.66 -2.95 -5.72
N ILE A 127 -3.95 -3.16 -5.45
CA ILE A 127 -4.95 -3.52 -6.48
C ILE A 127 -5.02 -2.43 -7.55
N TYR A 128 -5.05 -1.16 -7.14
CA TYR A 128 -5.04 -0.03 -8.07
C TYR A 128 -3.78 -0.03 -8.95
N SER A 129 -2.60 -0.23 -8.34
CA SER A 129 -1.34 -0.29 -9.07
C SER A 129 -1.32 -1.44 -10.08
N LEU A 130 -1.82 -2.62 -9.71
CA LEU A 130 -1.96 -3.77 -10.63
C LEU A 130 -2.96 -3.48 -11.76
N SER A 131 -4.09 -2.81 -11.47
CA SER A 131 -5.08 -2.45 -12.48
C SER A 131 -4.53 -1.49 -13.53
N ASN A 132 -3.65 -0.56 -13.13
CA ASN A 132 -2.95 0.35 -14.04
C ASN A 132 -1.91 -0.38 -14.90
N VAL A 133 -1.22 -1.38 -14.35
CA VAL A 133 -0.27 -2.20 -15.12
C VAL A 133 -1.01 -3.00 -16.20
N ILE A 134 -2.15 -3.62 -15.86
CA ILE A 134 -2.97 -4.39 -16.81
C ILE A 134 -3.53 -3.48 -17.91
N SER A 135 -4.01 -2.29 -17.57
CA SER A 135 -4.52 -1.33 -18.54
C SER A 135 -3.42 -0.70 -19.39
N ALA A 136 -2.24 -0.42 -18.86
CA ALA A 136 -1.08 0.03 -19.64
C ALA A 136 -0.63 -1.04 -20.64
N ALA A 137 -0.55 -2.32 -20.22
CA ALA A 137 -0.26 -3.43 -21.12
C ALA A 137 -1.33 -3.61 -22.21
N GLY A 138 -2.61 -3.46 -21.85
CA GLY A 138 -3.73 -3.49 -22.80
C GLY A 138 -3.68 -2.35 -23.83
N ILE A 139 -3.35 -1.14 -23.41
CA ILE A 139 -3.20 0.03 -24.30
C ILE A 139 -2.03 -0.18 -25.27
N LEU A 140 -0.88 -0.66 -24.77
CA LEU A 140 0.29 -0.96 -25.63
C LEU A 140 -0.03 -2.06 -26.64
N TYR A 141 -0.80 -3.07 -26.25
CA TYR A 141 -1.25 -4.13 -27.15
C TYR A 141 -2.17 -3.61 -28.26
N VAL A 142 -3.15 -2.75 -27.92
CA VAL A 142 -4.04 -2.12 -28.90
C VAL A 142 -3.27 -1.20 -29.85
N ILE A 143 -2.34 -0.38 -29.33
CA ILE A 143 -1.46 0.46 -30.15
C ILE A 143 -0.63 -0.40 -31.11
N GLY A 144 -0.06 -1.51 -30.62
CA GLY A 144 0.69 -2.45 -31.44
C GLY A 144 -0.14 -3.06 -32.57
N ILE A 145 -1.38 -3.49 -32.27
CA ILE A 145 -2.32 -3.99 -33.27
C ILE A 145 -2.62 -2.92 -34.34
N VAL A 146 -2.98 -1.70 -33.92
CA VAL A 146 -3.30 -0.61 -34.85
C VAL A 146 -2.10 -0.31 -35.76
N PHE A 147 -0.89 -0.23 -35.19
CA PHE A 147 0.33 0.02 -35.95
C PHE A 147 0.61 -1.06 -37.00
N ILE A 148 0.46 -2.34 -36.63
CA ILE A 148 0.63 -3.48 -37.55
C ILE A 148 -0.38 -3.40 -38.70
N HIS A 149 -1.66 -3.11 -38.41
CA HIS A 149 -2.69 -3.01 -39.43
C HIS A 149 -2.43 -1.84 -40.40
N THR A 150 -2.07 -0.67 -39.86
CA THR A 150 -1.73 0.50 -40.69
C THR A 150 -0.51 0.21 -41.57
N PHE A 151 0.51 -0.48 -41.05
CA PHE A 151 1.69 -0.86 -41.83
C PHE A 151 1.35 -1.85 -42.96
N ILE A 152 0.53 -2.86 -42.69
CA ILE A 152 0.09 -3.83 -43.70
C ILE A 152 -0.71 -3.14 -44.81
N ILE A 153 -1.66 -2.28 -44.46
CA ILE A 153 -2.46 -1.51 -45.44
C ILE A 153 -1.54 -0.64 -46.30
N PHE A 154 -0.61 0.09 -45.67
CA PHE A 154 0.36 0.91 -46.37
C PHE A 154 1.23 0.09 -47.34
N ALA A 155 1.72 -1.08 -46.92
CA ALA A 155 2.52 -1.96 -47.76
C ALA A 155 1.73 -2.48 -48.97
N ILE A 156 0.47 -2.87 -48.77
CA ILE A 156 -0.42 -3.33 -49.85
C ILE A 156 -0.68 -2.20 -50.86
N ILE A 157 -1.08 -1.01 -50.38
CA ILE A 157 -1.35 0.14 -51.25
C ILE A 157 -0.09 0.54 -52.03
N SER A 158 1.06 0.60 -51.36
CA SER A 158 2.34 0.91 -52.01
C SER A 158 2.67 -0.10 -53.09
N GLY A 159 2.48 -1.40 -52.83
CA GLY A 159 2.68 -2.46 -53.81
C GLY A 159 1.75 -2.33 -55.03
N ILE A 160 0.48 -2.00 -54.82
CA ILE A 160 -0.49 -1.76 -55.91
C ILE A 160 -0.07 -0.54 -56.76
N LEU A 161 0.31 0.56 -56.11
CA LEU A 161 0.73 1.79 -56.80
C LEU A 161 2.02 1.58 -57.60
N ILE A 162 2.97 0.82 -57.08
CA ILE A 162 4.21 0.46 -57.79
C ILE A 162 3.86 -0.34 -59.05
N ARG A 163 3.07 -1.41 -58.93
CA ARG A 163 2.64 -2.20 -60.09
C ARG A 163 1.89 -1.37 -61.13
N LYS A 164 1.01 -0.48 -60.68
CA LYS A 164 0.27 0.42 -61.59
C LYS A 164 1.23 1.32 -62.37
N ARG A 165 2.24 1.90 -61.70
CA ARG A 165 3.28 2.71 -62.34
C ARG A 165 4.12 1.89 -63.32
N GLU A 166 4.48 0.66 -62.96
CA GLU A 166 5.21 -0.25 -63.86
C GLU A 166 4.40 -0.61 -65.11
N GLN A 167 3.10 -0.87 -64.97
CA GLN A 167 2.19 -1.11 -66.10
C GLN A 167 2.01 0.13 -67.00
N GLU A 168 1.77 1.30 -66.40
CA GLU A 168 1.68 2.58 -67.12
C GLU A 168 2.99 2.88 -67.87
N ALA A 169 4.15 2.60 -67.25
CA ALA A 169 5.45 2.74 -67.90
C ALA A 169 5.65 1.75 -69.06
N ALA A 170 5.30 0.47 -68.89
CA ALA A 170 5.41 -0.53 -69.94
C ALA A 170 4.51 -0.21 -71.15
N ILE A 171 3.27 0.20 -70.92
CA ILE A 171 2.33 0.62 -71.98
C ILE A 171 2.88 1.82 -72.76
N ASN A 172 3.45 2.81 -72.06
CA ASN A 172 4.05 3.98 -72.71
C ASN A 172 5.27 3.62 -73.58
N VAL A 173 6.10 2.66 -73.13
CA VAL A 173 7.24 2.16 -73.91
C VAL A 173 6.75 1.43 -75.17
N ASP A 174 5.78 0.52 -75.05
CA ASP A 174 5.21 -0.21 -76.19
C ASP A 174 4.55 0.74 -77.21
N ALA A 175 3.81 1.75 -76.72
CA ALA A 175 3.20 2.78 -77.58
C ALA A 175 4.26 3.58 -78.35
N GLN A 176 5.35 4.01 -77.70
CA GLN A 176 6.47 4.68 -78.36
C GLN A 176 7.13 3.78 -79.41
N GLN A 177 7.31 2.49 -79.13
CA GLN A 177 7.96 1.55 -80.04
C GLN A 177 7.07 1.21 -81.26
N SER A 178 5.75 1.19 -81.10
CA SER A 178 4.79 1.01 -82.20
C SER A 178 4.78 2.20 -83.18
N LEU A 179 4.93 3.43 -82.68
CA LEU A 179 5.04 4.64 -83.52
C LEU A 179 6.32 4.61 -84.38
N ILE A 180 7.41 4.05 -83.87
CA ILE A 180 8.70 3.97 -84.56
C ILE A 180 8.74 2.84 -85.61
N THR A 181 7.89 1.82 -85.50
CA THR A 181 7.92 0.61 -86.35
C THR A 181 6.82 0.54 -87.41
N THR A 182 5.99 1.59 -87.56
CA THR A 182 5.02 1.68 -88.67
C THR A 182 5.76 1.85 -90.01
N PRO A 183 5.62 0.92 -90.98
CA PRO A 183 6.24 1.08 -92.29
C PRO A 183 5.50 2.15 -93.10
N GLU A 184 6.24 3.05 -93.75
CA GLU A 184 5.75 3.95 -94.81
C GLU A 184 5.28 3.16 -96.05
#